data_AF-A0A3B3WV96-F1
#
_entry.id   AF-A0A3B3WV96-F1
#
_cell.length_a   1.000
_cell.length_b   1.000
_cell.length_c   1.000
_cell.angle_alpha   90.00
_cell.angle_beta   90.00
_cell.angle_gamma   90.00
#
_symmetry.space_group_name_H-M   'P 1'
#
loop_
_entity.id
_entity.type
_entity.pdbx_description
1 polymer ?
#
loop_
_entity_poly.entity_id
_entity_poly.type
_entity_poly.pdbx_seq_one_letter_code
_entity_poly.pdbx_strand_id
1 'polypeptide(L)'
;MLCIYATRLFLSLSLLLLMLLLLLLLLLLLLLLLLHKYTSGVIILKSGAPQKYSATAEFSSNGDESSLFFRRSGRSDGNCYYASYNVTLEGSSFTLDDINITTTFVHTSCHDCILLKFDVESGKRQHFYLFSKRRQLEEMEIEEFRDQAKCLNIPPPVVMDPTKEVCPEQHTTDHKEDKTEAKSN
;
A
#
# COMPACT_ATOMS: atom_id res chain seq x y z
N MET A 1 -2.94 48.90 -37.70
CA MET A 1 -2.60 48.70 -36.27
C MET A 1 -3.43 47.59 -35.62
N LEU A 2 -4.75 47.50 -35.85
CA LEU A 2 -5.63 46.43 -35.30
C LEU A 2 -5.19 44.98 -35.60
N CYS A 3 -4.70 44.65 -36.81
CA CYS A 3 -4.26 43.28 -37.15
C CYS A 3 -3.10 42.77 -36.28
N ILE A 4 -2.21 43.66 -35.84
CA ILE A 4 -1.05 43.29 -35.02
C ILE A 4 -1.49 42.98 -33.57
N TYR A 5 -2.47 43.73 -33.06
CA TYR A 5 -3.05 43.46 -31.75
C TYR A 5 -3.86 42.17 -31.76
N ALA A 6 -4.64 41.91 -32.82
CA ALA A 6 -5.39 40.67 -32.97
C ALA A 6 -4.48 39.44 -33.04
N THR A 7 -3.39 39.50 -33.82
CA THR A 7 -2.42 38.39 -33.90
C THR A 7 -1.64 38.19 -32.60
N ARG A 8 -1.22 39.25 -31.91
CA ARG A 8 -0.57 39.15 -30.60
C ARG A 8 -1.50 38.59 -29.53
N LEU A 9 -2.77 39.00 -29.53
CA LEU A 9 -3.78 38.49 -28.61
C LEU A 9 -4.08 37.01 -28.88
N PHE A 10 -4.20 36.62 -30.15
CA PHE A 10 -4.43 35.23 -30.56
C PHE A 10 -3.24 34.33 -30.19
N LEU A 11 -2.01 34.80 -30.40
CA LEU A 11 -0.80 34.08 -30.03
C LEU A 11 -0.67 33.94 -28.50
N SER A 12 -0.99 35.00 -27.76
CA SER A 12 -1.00 34.99 -26.30
C SER A 12 -2.05 34.04 -25.72
N LEU A 13 -3.27 34.03 -26.30
CA LEU A 13 -4.35 33.14 -25.86
C LEU A 13 -4.02 31.68 -26.18
N SER A 14 -3.41 31.42 -27.35
CA SER A 14 -2.92 30.10 -27.75
C SER A 14 -1.82 29.59 -26.82
N LEU A 15 -0.86 30.45 -26.43
CA LEU A 15 0.19 30.09 -25.46
C LEU A 15 -0.40 29.79 -24.08
N LEU A 16 -1.35 30.60 -23.62
CA LEU A 16 -2.00 30.40 -22.32
C LEU A 16 -2.79 29.08 -22.28
N LEU A 17 -3.50 28.75 -23.37
CA LEU A 17 -4.22 27.50 -23.51
C LEU A 17 -3.26 26.30 -23.52
N LEU A 18 -2.13 26.40 -24.22
CA LEU A 18 -1.11 25.37 -24.25
C LEU A 18 -0.50 25.13 -22.86
N MET A 19 -0.20 26.20 -22.10
CA MET A 19 0.31 26.12 -20.74
C MET A 19 -0.70 25.48 -19.78
N LEU A 20 -1.99 25.83 -19.91
CA LEU A 20 -3.05 25.24 -19.10
C LEU A 20 -3.21 23.74 -19.41
N LEU A 21 -3.13 23.35 -20.69
CA LEU A 21 -3.20 21.96 -21.13
C LEU A 21 -2.03 21.14 -20.59
N LEU A 22 -0.81 21.70 -20.63
CA LEU A 22 0.40 21.10 -20.07
C LEU A 22 0.29 20.91 -18.56
N LEU A 23 -0.22 21.90 -17.83
CA LEU A 23 -0.43 21.81 -16.37
C LEU A 23 -1.45 20.72 -16.02
N LEU A 24 -2.56 20.63 -16.76
CA LEU A 24 -3.58 19.60 -16.60
C LEU A 24 -3.03 18.20 -16.88
N LEU A 25 -2.24 18.04 -17.94
CA LEU A 25 -1.55 16.79 -18.26
C LEU A 25 -0.58 16.38 -17.17
N LEU A 26 0.17 17.33 -16.60
CA LEU A 26 1.12 17.07 -15.52
C LEU A 26 0.41 16.65 -14.23
N LEU A 27 -0.70 17.30 -13.89
CA LEU A 27 -1.58 16.94 -12.78
C LEU A 27 -2.19 15.55 -12.98
N LEU A 28 -2.67 15.23 -14.18
CA LEU A 28 -3.23 13.92 -14.51
C LEU A 28 -2.16 12.83 -14.41
N LEU A 29 -0.94 13.10 -14.90
CA LEU A 29 0.20 12.20 -14.77
C LEU A 29 0.59 11.99 -13.31
N LEU A 30 0.61 13.06 -12.50
CA LEU A 30 0.83 12.95 -11.06
C LEU A 30 -0.26 12.12 -10.39
N LEU A 31 -1.52 12.32 -10.76
CA LEU A 31 -2.66 11.57 -10.21
C LEU A 31 -2.58 10.10 -10.61
N LEU A 32 -2.24 9.79 -11.87
CA LEU A 32 -2.02 8.43 -12.36
C LEU A 32 -0.81 7.78 -11.71
N LEU A 33 0.28 8.52 -11.50
CA LEU A 33 1.44 8.05 -10.75
C LEU A 33 1.12 7.84 -9.28
N LEU A 34 0.23 8.65 -8.68
CA LEU A 34 -0.27 8.46 -7.33
C LEU A 34 -1.18 7.24 -7.24
N LEU A 35 -2.11 7.06 -8.19
CA LEU A 35 -2.98 5.89 -8.29
C LEU A 35 -2.19 4.60 -8.52
N HIS A 36 -1.22 4.62 -9.44
CA HIS A 36 -0.27 3.52 -9.66
C HIS A 36 0.73 3.36 -8.49
N LYS A 37 0.89 4.38 -7.63
CA LYS A 37 1.59 4.28 -6.36
C LYS A 37 0.79 3.53 -5.29
N TYR A 38 -0.53 3.35 -5.44
CA TYR A 38 -1.36 2.64 -4.46
C TYR A 38 -1.60 1.16 -4.82
N THR A 39 -1.42 0.79 -6.09
CA THR A 39 -1.58 -0.59 -6.55
C THR A 39 -0.28 -1.38 -6.42
N SER A 40 -0.35 -2.47 -5.65
CA SER A 40 0.60 -3.59 -5.58
C SER A 40 1.80 -3.41 -4.63
N GLY A 41 1.57 -3.74 -3.36
CA GLY A 41 2.60 -3.99 -2.36
C GLY A 41 3.04 -5.46 -2.40
N VAL A 42 4.23 -5.73 -2.91
CA VAL A 42 4.90 -7.04 -2.89
C VAL A 42 6.02 -7.00 -1.84
N ILE A 43 6.11 -8.05 -1.04
CA ILE A 43 6.88 -8.20 0.22
C ILE A 43 6.07 -7.72 1.43
N ILE A 44 5.74 -8.67 2.30
CA ILE A 44 5.33 -8.42 3.67
C ILE A 44 6.47 -8.92 4.56
N LEU A 45 7.22 -8.04 5.19
CA LEU A 45 8.08 -8.49 6.28
C LEU A 45 7.20 -8.75 7.51
N LYS A 46 6.85 -10.01 7.78
CA LYS A 46 6.08 -10.42 8.97
C LYS A 46 7.04 -10.88 10.06
N SER A 47 6.92 -10.34 11.27
CA SER A 47 7.54 -10.95 12.45
C SER A 47 6.87 -12.31 12.72
N GLY A 48 7.66 -13.40 12.71
CA GLY A 48 7.22 -14.75 13.13
C GLY A 48 6.53 -15.63 12.06
N ALA A 49 6.61 -15.32 10.76
CA ALA A 49 6.04 -16.17 9.71
C ALA A 49 6.95 -17.37 9.33
N PRO A 50 6.39 -18.53 8.94
CA PRO A 50 7.17 -19.63 8.39
C PRO A 50 7.80 -19.27 7.03
N GLN A 51 8.99 -19.79 6.73
CA GLN A 51 9.76 -19.52 5.50
C GLN A 51 9.01 -19.82 4.17
N LYS A 52 7.91 -20.57 4.20
CA LYS A 52 7.10 -20.92 3.01
C LYS A 52 5.91 -19.99 2.78
N TYR A 53 5.88 -18.84 3.44
CA TYR A 53 4.80 -17.86 3.30
C TYR A 53 5.19 -16.73 2.35
N SER A 54 4.34 -16.45 1.37
CA SER A 54 4.43 -15.23 0.54
C SER A 54 3.12 -14.46 0.65
N ALA A 55 3.16 -13.14 0.50
CA ALA A 55 1.95 -12.34 0.60
C ALA A 55 2.06 -11.03 -0.19
N THR A 56 0.87 -10.52 -0.54
CA THR A 56 0.68 -9.27 -1.27
C THR A 56 -0.39 -8.46 -0.54
N ALA A 57 -0.28 -7.14 -0.60
CA ALA A 57 -1.35 -6.24 -0.19
C ALA A 57 -1.59 -5.15 -1.22
N GLU A 58 -2.82 -4.67 -1.26
CA GLU A 58 -3.30 -3.69 -2.21
C GLU A 58 -4.26 -2.74 -1.50
N PHE A 59 -4.10 -1.45 -1.77
CA PHE A 59 -5.06 -0.43 -1.39
C PHE A 59 -5.71 0.13 -2.64
N SER A 60 -7.03 0.20 -2.67
CA SER A 60 -7.78 0.78 -3.79
C SER A 60 -8.87 1.71 -3.29
N SER A 61 -9.24 2.70 -4.11
CA SER A 61 -10.37 3.59 -3.80
C SER A 61 -11.69 2.86 -4.02
N ASN A 62 -12.66 3.07 -3.12
CA ASN A 62 -14.03 2.58 -3.27
C ASN A 62 -14.93 3.55 -4.05
N GLY A 63 -14.40 4.67 -4.56
CA GLY A 63 -15.17 5.69 -5.26
C GLY A 63 -15.78 6.77 -4.36
N ASP A 64 -15.80 6.57 -3.04
CA ASP A 64 -16.06 7.62 -2.04
C ASP A 64 -14.73 8.20 -1.51
N GLU A 65 -14.69 9.51 -1.26
CA GLU A 65 -13.45 10.24 -0.92
C GLU A 65 -12.80 9.78 0.41
N SER A 66 -13.59 9.18 1.31
CA SER A 66 -13.14 8.76 2.65
C SER A 66 -13.07 7.25 2.87
N SER A 67 -13.42 6.41 1.89
CA SER A 67 -13.39 4.95 2.04
C SER A 67 -12.41 4.29 1.07
N LEU A 68 -11.50 3.49 1.62
CA LEU A 68 -10.54 2.69 0.87
C LEU A 68 -10.85 1.21 1.05
N PHE A 69 -10.50 0.40 0.05
CA PHE A 69 -10.43 -1.04 0.20
C PHE A 69 -8.99 -1.45 0.48
N PHE A 70 -8.81 -2.28 1.50
CA PHE A 70 -7.57 -2.99 1.75
C PHE A 70 -7.75 -4.47 1.41
N ARG A 71 -7.01 -4.94 0.42
CA ARG A 71 -7.00 -6.34 0.00
C ARG A 71 -5.66 -6.96 0.29
N ARG A 72 -5.67 -8.15 0.89
CA ARG A 72 -4.45 -8.93 1.13
C ARG A 72 -4.62 -10.33 0.58
N SER A 73 -3.53 -10.90 0.08
CA SER A 73 -3.46 -12.30 -0.28
C SER A 73 -2.21 -12.92 0.33
N GLY A 74 -2.32 -14.20 0.71
CA GLY A 74 -1.22 -14.97 1.27
C GLY A 74 -1.18 -16.35 0.64
N ARG A 75 0.02 -16.85 0.35
CA ARG A 75 0.26 -18.22 -0.09
C ARG A 75 0.96 -18.96 1.02
N SER A 76 0.39 -20.09 1.44
CA SER A 76 1.00 -21.02 2.38
C SER A 76 0.74 -22.44 1.91
N ASP A 77 1.79 -23.27 1.90
CA ASP A 77 1.72 -24.68 1.51
C ASP A 77 1.00 -24.93 0.17
N GLY A 78 1.22 -24.04 -0.80
CA GLY A 78 0.63 -24.11 -2.15
C GLY A 78 -0.81 -23.60 -2.25
N ASN A 79 -1.46 -23.29 -1.13
CA ASN A 79 -2.81 -22.74 -1.09
C ASN A 79 -2.80 -21.21 -1.03
N CYS A 80 -3.82 -20.59 -1.61
CA CYS A 80 -4.00 -19.15 -1.60
C CYS A 80 -5.18 -18.73 -0.73
N TYR A 81 -4.93 -17.69 0.06
CA TYR A 81 -5.89 -17.10 0.98
C TYR A 81 -6.04 -15.63 0.63
N TYR A 82 -7.26 -15.12 0.66
CA TYR A 82 -7.58 -13.75 0.31
C TYR A 82 -8.45 -13.15 1.41
N ALA A 83 -8.22 -11.88 1.72
CA ALA A 83 -9.08 -11.11 2.60
C ALA A 83 -9.18 -9.68 2.08
N SER A 84 -10.35 -9.08 2.24
CA SER A 84 -10.64 -7.72 1.83
C SER A 84 -11.43 -7.02 2.91
N TYR A 85 -11.08 -5.77 3.19
CA TYR A 85 -11.68 -4.96 4.23
C TYR A 85 -11.98 -3.58 3.69
N ASN A 86 -13.11 -3.02 4.10
CA ASN A 86 -13.30 -1.58 4.02
C ASN A 86 -12.41 -0.91 5.07
N VAL A 87 -11.94 0.28 4.74
CA VAL A 87 -11.00 1.02 5.56
C VAL A 87 -11.47 2.44 5.72
N THR A 88 -11.61 2.84 6.98
CA THR A 88 -11.86 4.23 7.38
C THR A 88 -10.54 4.86 7.82
N LEU A 89 -10.13 5.93 7.14
CA LEU A 89 -8.91 6.68 7.46
C LEU A 89 -9.18 7.71 8.57
N GLU A 90 -8.39 7.67 9.63
CA GLU A 90 -8.42 8.62 10.73
C GLU A 90 -7.00 9.15 10.99
N GLY A 91 -6.66 10.29 10.39
CA GLY A 91 -5.35 10.92 10.54
C GLY A 91 -4.20 10.04 10.02
N SER A 92 -3.30 9.63 10.91
CA SER A 92 -2.16 8.72 10.61
C SER A 92 -2.48 7.25 10.88
N SER A 93 -3.75 6.91 11.05
CA SER A 93 -4.22 5.55 11.30
C SER A 93 -5.42 5.21 10.44
N PHE A 94 -5.72 3.93 10.36
CA PHE A 94 -6.96 3.45 9.80
C PHE A 94 -7.48 2.24 10.56
N THR A 95 -8.80 2.09 10.55
CA THR A 95 -9.49 0.93 11.08
C THR A 95 -9.94 0.04 9.93
N LEU A 96 -9.73 -1.26 10.08
CA LEU A 96 -10.31 -2.25 9.18
C LEU A 96 -11.75 -2.48 9.65
N ASP A 97 -12.73 -2.26 8.78
CA ASP A 97 -14.12 -2.54 9.12
C ASP A 97 -14.28 -4.05 9.38
N ASP A 98 -15.26 -4.42 10.22
CA ASP A 98 -15.54 -5.80 10.69
C ASP A 98 -14.52 -6.42 11.66
N ILE A 99 -13.35 -5.81 11.86
CA ILE A 99 -12.32 -6.28 12.77
C ILE A 99 -11.72 -5.09 13.53
N ASN A 100 -11.95 -5.00 14.86
CA ASN A 100 -11.44 -3.95 15.75
C ASN A 100 -9.88 -3.96 15.87
N ILE A 101 -9.20 -3.70 14.77
CA ILE A 101 -7.76 -3.64 14.61
C ILE A 101 -7.44 -2.22 14.17
N THR A 102 -6.70 -1.51 15.02
CA THR A 102 -6.17 -0.20 14.68
C THR A 102 -4.85 -0.41 13.95
N THR A 103 -4.74 0.19 12.77
CA THR A 103 -3.51 0.18 11.99
C THR A 103 -2.93 1.58 11.94
N THR A 104 -1.64 1.74 12.19
CA THR A 104 -0.96 3.03 12.21
C THR A 104 0.16 3.05 11.18
N PHE A 105 0.25 4.14 10.41
CA PHE A 105 1.38 4.40 9.53
C PHE A 105 2.60 4.79 10.36
N VAL A 106 3.72 4.12 10.11
CA VAL A 106 5.01 4.43 10.72
C VAL A 106 5.94 4.97 9.64
N HIS A 107 6.75 5.95 10.01
CA HIS A 107 7.72 6.54 9.09
C HIS A 107 8.79 5.52 8.68
N THR A 108 9.22 5.57 7.42
CA THR A 108 10.36 4.82 6.88
C THR A 108 11.08 5.68 5.85
N SER A 109 12.40 5.51 5.73
CA SER A 109 13.20 6.16 4.70
C SER A 109 13.01 5.57 3.29
N CYS A 110 12.44 4.36 3.19
CA CYS A 110 12.16 3.70 1.92
C CYS A 110 11.07 4.43 1.13
N HIS A 111 11.41 4.96 -0.05
CA HIS A 111 10.55 5.85 -0.83
C HIS A 111 9.35 5.16 -1.50
N ASP A 112 9.41 3.84 -1.66
CA ASP A 112 8.36 3.02 -2.27
C ASP A 112 7.84 1.95 -1.33
N CYS A 113 8.11 2.09 -0.03
CA CYS A 113 7.56 1.25 1.01
C CYS A 113 6.47 1.96 1.83
N ILE A 114 5.62 1.15 2.46
CA ILE A 114 4.70 1.57 3.50
C ILE A 114 4.94 0.67 4.70
N LEU A 115 5.12 1.29 5.86
CA LEU A 115 5.33 0.58 7.11
C LEU A 115 4.10 0.73 8.01
N LEU A 116 3.54 -0.40 8.41
CA LEU A 116 2.29 -0.45 9.17
C LEU A 116 2.47 -1.22 10.48
N LYS A 117 1.95 -0.64 11.56
CA LYS A 117 1.79 -1.28 12.86
C LYS A 117 0.32 -1.61 13.07
N PHE A 118 0.01 -2.87 13.35
CA PHE A 118 -1.33 -3.36 13.64
C PHE A 118 -1.42 -3.66 15.13
N ASP A 119 -2.31 -2.98 15.83
CA ASP A 119 -2.65 -3.26 17.23
C ASP A 119 -3.92 -4.11 17.26
N VAL A 120 -3.74 -5.40 17.55
CA VAL A 120 -4.81 -6.41 17.62
C VAL A 120 -5.18 -6.62 19.09
N GLU A 121 -6.48 -6.78 19.36
CA GLU A 121 -7.01 -6.96 20.72
C GLU A 121 -6.55 -5.85 21.69
N SER A 122 -6.68 -4.59 21.26
CA SER A 122 -6.25 -3.42 22.04
C SER A 122 -4.75 -3.46 22.42
N GLY A 123 -3.91 -3.92 21.49
CA GLY A 123 -2.45 -3.94 21.63
C GLY A 123 -1.88 -5.16 22.33
N LYS A 124 -2.71 -6.15 22.72
CA LYS A 124 -2.20 -7.42 23.27
C LYS A 124 -1.33 -8.18 22.27
N ARG A 125 -1.65 -8.06 20.98
CA ARG A 125 -0.80 -8.56 19.90
C ARG A 125 -0.50 -7.42 18.94
N GLN A 126 0.78 -7.28 18.63
CA GLN A 126 1.25 -6.27 17.70
C GLN A 126 1.87 -6.95 16.49
N HIS A 127 1.44 -6.53 15.30
CA HIS A 127 2.09 -6.93 14.07
C HIS A 127 2.73 -5.73 13.42
N PHE A 128 3.88 -5.96 12.81
CA PHE A 128 4.66 -4.92 12.17
C PHE A 128 5.04 -5.41 10.79
N TYR A 129 4.66 -4.65 9.78
CA TYR A 129 4.75 -5.06 8.39
C TYR A 129 5.29 -3.93 7.53
N LEU A 130 6.39 -4.21 6.86
CA LEU A 130 6.89 -3.39 5.76
C LEU A 130 6.35 -3.96 4.45
N PHE A 131 5.63 -3.13 3.71
CA PHE A 131 5.15 -3.39 2.36
C PHE A 131 6.01 -2.63 1.37
N SER A 132 6.55 -3.29 0.34
CA SER A 132 7.30 -2.63 -0.74
C SER A 132 6.56 -2.73 -2.06
N LYS A 133 6.88 -1.90 -3.06
CA LYS A 133 6.48 -2.20 -4.44
C LYS A 133 7.38 -3.20 -5.13
N ARG A 134 8.62 -3.33 -4.66
CA ARG A 134 9.65 -4.19 -5.24
C ARG A 134 9.61 -5.55 -4.59
N ARG A 135 10.11 -6.57 -5.27
CA ARG A 135 10.32 -7.92 -4.70
C ARG A 135 11.55 -8.02 -3.81
N GLN A 136 12.53 -7.14 -4.03
CA GLN A 136 13.78 -7.14 -3.29
C GLN A 136 14.05 -5.74 -2.75
N LEU A 137 14.28 -5.67 -1.44
CA LEU A 137 14.70 -4.46 -0.73
C LEU A 137 16.22 -4.37 -0.68
N GLU A 138 16.72 -3.15 -0.48
CA GLU A 138 18.12 -2.91 -0.18
C GLU A 138 18.42 -3.30 1.28
N GLU A 139 19.66 -3.67 1.57
CA GLU A 139 20.05 -4.08 2.92
C GLU A 139 19.80 -2.98 3.95
N MET A 140 20.06 -1.72 3.59
CA MET A 140 19.83 -0.58 4.47
C MET A 140 18.34 -0.42 4.85
N GLU A 141 17.42 -0.72 3.92
CA GLU A 141 15.97 -0.66 4.17
C GLU A 141 15.53 -1.80 5.10
N ILE A 142 16.16 -2.97 4.99
CA ILE A 142 15.91 -4.12 5.86
C ILE A 142 16.45 -3.86 7.28
N GLU A 143 17.64 -3.27 7.40
CA GLU A 143 18.24 -2.92 8.70
C GLU A 143 17.44 -1.83 9.41
N GLU A 144 16.99 -0.78 8.71
CA GLU A 144 16.11 0.24 9.30
C GLU A 144 14.85 -0.40 9.90
N PHE A 145 14.21 -1.31 9.16
CA PHE A 145 13.03 -2.01 9.65
C PHE A 145 13.34 -2.91 10.86
N ARG A 146 14.50 -3.57 10.87
CA ARG A 146 14.95 -4.38 12.01
C ARG A 146 15.19 -3.53 13.26
N ASP A 147 15.80 -2.36 13.12
CA ASP A 147 16.03 -1.42 14.21
C ASP A 147 14.72 -0.87 14.77
N GLN A 148 13.75 -0.56 13.90
CA GLN A 148 12.41 -0.14 14.30
C GLN A 148 11.66 -1.25 15.04
N ALA A 149 11.71 -2.50 14.54
CA ALA A 149 11.12 -3.65 15.22
C ALA A 149 11.73 -3.87 16.62
N LYS A 150 13.06 -3.76 16.72
CA LYS A 150 13.79 -3.86 17.99
C LYS A 150 13.40 -2.77 18.98
N CYS A 151 13.26 -1.53 18.52
CA CYS A 151 12.81 -0.40 19.35
C CYS A 151 11.42 -0.65 19.97
N LEU A 152 10.53 -1.30 19.21
CA LEU A 152 9.19 -1.67 19.63
C LEU A 152 9.12 -2.98 20.44
N ASN A 153 10.26 -3.63 20.73
CA ASN A 153 10.35 -4.96 21.34
C ASN A 153 9.59 -6.04 20.53
N ILE A 154 9.50 -5.87 19.22
CA ILE A 154 8.92 -6.84 18.29
C ILE A 154 10.03 -7.81 17.86
N PRO A 155 9.75 -9.12 17.72
CA PRO A 155 10.75 -10.08 17.27
C PRO A 155 11.36 -9.69 15.91
N PRO A 156 12.59 -10.17 15.61
CA PRO A 156 13.24 -9.88 14.35
C PRO A 156 12.37 -10.24 13.16
N PRO A 157 12.37 -9.40 12.11
CA PRO A 157 11.52 -9.63 10.97
C PRO A 157 11.99 -10.82 10.14
N VAL A 158 11.03 -11.57 9.60
CA VAL A 158 11.31 -12.60 8.60
C VAL A 158 11.21 -11.97 7.22
N VAL A 159 12.32 -12.01 6.48
CA VAL A 159 12.36 -11.57 5.09
C VAL A 159 11.81 -12.65 4.19
N MET A 160 10.72 -12.32 3.46
CA MET A 160 10.14 -13.23 2.48
C MET A 160 11.12 -13.45 1.33
N ASP A 161 11.19 -14.69 0.86
CA ASP A 161 12.00 -15.04 -0.31
C ASP A 161 11.36 -14.45 -1.58
N PRO A 162 12.05 -13.54 -2.30
CA PRO A 162 11.50 -12.84 -3.47
C PRO A 162 11.15 -13.77 -4.64
N THR A 163 11.76 -14.95 -4.67
CA THR A 163 11.57 -15.95 -5.74
C THR A 163 10.31 -16.78 -5.55
N LYS A 164 9.67 -16.72 -4.36
CA LYS A 164 8.44 -17.46 -4.10
C LYS A 164 7.29 -16.92 -4.93
N GLU A 165 6.48 -17.85 -5.42
CA GLU A 165 5.21 -17.51 -6.06
C GLU A 165 4.31 -16.77 -5.07
N VAL A 166 3.65 -15.71 -5.54
CA VAL A 166 2.57 -15.04 -4.82
C VAL A 166 1.24 -15.51 -5.40
N CYS A 167 0.15 -15.25 -4.68
CA CYS A 167 -1.18 -15.58 -5.18
C CYS A 167 -1.53 -14.72 -6.40
N PRO A 168 -2.25 -15.28 -7.40
CA PRO A 168 -2.76 -14.51 -8.52
C PRO A 168 -3.76 -13.46 -8.03
N GLU A 169 -3.96 -12.40 -8.80
CA GLU A 169 -5.01 -11.43 -8.51
C GLU A 169 -6.37 -12.11 -8.57
N GLN A 170 -7.18 -11.93 -7.53
CA GLN A 170 -8.55 -12.43 -7.54
C GLN A 170 -9.40 -11.45 -8.35
N HIS A 171 -9.85 -11.86 -9.54
CA HIS A 171 -10.96 -11.17 -10.20
C HIS A 171 -12.22 -11.51 -9.41
N THR A 172 -12.95 -10.50 -8.96
CA THR A 172 -14.08 -10.61 -8.05
C THR A 172 -15.12 -11.62 -8.54
N THR A 173 -15.13 -12.79 -7.91
CA THR A 173 -16.33 -13.58 -7.61
C THR A 173 -16.05 -14.37 -6.33
N ASP A 174 -16.98 -14.23 -5.39
CA ASP A 174 -17.14 -14.91 -4.10
C ASP A 174 -16.24 -14.46 -2.94
N HIS A 175 -16.88 -13.69 -2.05
CA HIS A 175 -16.55 -13.59 -0.64
C HIS A 175 -16.47 -14.99 -0.03
N LYS A 176 -15.25 -15.48 0.22
CA LYS A 176 -15.00 -16.44 1.29
C LYS A 176 -14.07 -15.78 2.29
N GLU A 177 -14.71 -15.16 3.27
CA GLU A 177 -14.13 -14.91 4.57
C GLU A 177 -13.74 -16.28 5.16
N ASP A 178 -12.44 -16.54 5.33
CA ASP A 178 -11.98 -17.65 6.16
C ASP A 178 -11.07 -17.09 7.26
N LYS A 179 -11.64 -17.10 8.48
CA LYS A 179 -10.98 -16.81 9.74
C LYS A 179 -10.07 -17.99 10.10
N THR A 180 -8.88 -18.03 9.49
CA THR A 180 -7.83 -18.91 9.99
C THR A 180 -6.47 -18.22 10.00
N GLU A 181 -6.24 -17.35 10.98
CA GLU A 181 -4.92 -17.22 11.63
C GLU A 181 -5.06 -16.59 13.03
N ALA A 182 -5.65 -17.35 13.96
CA ALA A 182 -5.49 -17.11 15.40
C ALA A 182 -5.54 -18.44 16.15
N LYS A 183 -4.65 -19.37 15.79
CA LYS A 183 -4.21 -20.40 16.73
C LYS A 183 -2.81 -20.91 16.35
N SER A 184 -1.80 -20.33 16.97
CA SER A 184 -0.55 -21.05 17.24
C SER A 184 -0.10 -20.63 18.64
N ASN A 185 -0.30 -21.59 19.55
CA ASN A 185 0.02 -21.66 20.98
C ASN A 185 -0.63 -20.64 21.93
#